data_AF-A0A7K1GPG8-F1
#
_entry.id   AF-A0A7K1GPG8-F1
#
_cell.length_a   1.000
_cell.length_b   1.000
_cell.length_c   1.000
_cell.angle_alpha   90.00
_cell.angle_beta   90.00
_cell.angle_gamma   90.00
#
_symmetry.space_group_name_H-M   'P 1'
#
loop_
_entity.id
_entity.type
_entity.pdbx_description
1 polymer ?
#
loop_
_entity_poly.entity_id
_entity_poly.type
_entity_poly.pdbx_seq_one_letter_code
_entity_poly.pdbx_strand_id
1 'polypeptide(L)'
;MKKILLAFVLCFMAQMSFAQDFKSDTKKYMDMSGQFKIFEKLTSQLEENVPQEKKAEFNKELQSSLNLLMDKMAEMYMTEFTHQDIKELIKFYESPLGKKLSSKSGVLMEKGEKVGQEWAMGLQGLMMKYMQ
;
A
#
# COMPACT_ATOMS: atom_id res chain seq x y z
N MET A 1 37.21 -25.01 11.56
CA MET A 1 36.12 -24.29 12.27
C MET A 1 35.98 -22.84 11.85
N LYS A 2 37.04 -22.00 11.94
CA LYS A 2 36.97 -20.57 11.55
C LYS A 2 36.44 -20.33 10.11
N LYS A 3 36.86 -21.14 9.13
CA LYS A 3 36.39 -21.04 7.73
C LYS A 3 34.91 -21.41 7.53
N ILE A 4 34.41 -22.37 8.31
CA ILE A 4 33.00 -22.80 8.27
C ILE A 4 32.11 -21.72 8.92
N LEU A 5 32.57 -21.15 10.03
CA LEU A 5 31.88 -20.07 10.73
C LEU A 5 31.78 -18.82 9.85
N LEU A 6 32.83 -18.50 9.10
CA LEU A 6 32.84 -17.37 8.16
C LEU A 6 31.88 -17.59 6.98
N ALA A 7 31.79 -18.80 6.45
CA ALA A 7 30.83 -19.16 5.40
C ALA A 7 29.37 -19.07 5.91
N PHE A 8 29.11 -19.49 7.15
CA PHE A 8 27.77 -19.41 7.75
C PHE A 8 27.32 -17.96 7.95
N VAL A 9 28.21 -17.09 8.42
CA VAL A 9 27.94 -15.65 8.57
C VAL A 9 27.68 -15.00 7.21
N LEU A 10 28.46 -15.35 6.17
CA LEU A 10 28.24 -14.87 4.80
C LEU A 10 26.87 -15.30 4.24
N CYS A 11 26.48 -16.56 4.44
CA CYS A 11 25.15 -17.04 4.02
C CYS A 11 24.02 -16.30 4.75
N PHE A 12 24.14 -16.09 6.06
CA PHE A 12 23.10 -15.41 6.84
C PHE A 12 22.96 -13.93 6.45
N MET A 13 24.07 -13.25 6.18
CA MET A 13 24.06 -11.86 5.67
C MET A 13 23.42 -11.78 4.28
N ALA A 14 23.67 -12.74 3.38
CA ALA A 14 23.05 -12.78 2.07
C ALA A 14 21.52 -12.96 2.15
N GLN A 15 21.04 -13.80 3.05
CA GLN A 15 19.60 -13.98 3.28
C GLN A 15 18.93 -12.72 3.84
N MET A 16 19.58 -12.01 4.77
CA MET A 16 19.07 -10.73 5.29
C MET A 16 19.02 -9.64 4.22
N SER A 17 20.05 -9.55 3.36
CA SER A 17 20.06 -8.60 2.24
C SER A 17 18.90 -8.88 1.28
N PHE A 18 18.68 -10.16 0.93
CA PHE A 18 17.60 -10.54 0.02
C PHE A 18 16.21 -10.21 0.58
N ALA A 19 15.98 -10.47 1.88
CA ALA A 19 14.72 -10.13 2.53
C ALA A 19 14.48 -8.61 2.57
N GLN A 20 15.54 -7.83 2.81
CA GLN A 20 15.47 -6.36 2.82
C GLN A 20 15.16 -5.79 1.43
N ASP A 21 15.81 -6.32 0.38
CA ASP A 21 15.57 -5.93 -1.01
C ASP A 21 14.13 -6.25 -1.43
N PHE A 22 13.64 -7.43 -1.04
CA PHE A 22 12.25 -7.82 -1.33
C PHE A 22 11.25 -6.87 -0.65
N LYS A 23 11.44 -6.58 0.64
CA LYS A 23 10.56 -5.63 1.35
C LYS A 23 10.59 -4.23 0.75
N SER A 24 11.78 -3.75 0.36
CA SER A 24 11.96 -2.45 -0.28
C SER A 24 11.20 -2.37 -1.62
N ASP A 25 11.35 -3.39 -2.47
CA ASP A 25 10.64 -3.44 -3.75
C ASP A 25 9.13 -3.54 -3.55
N THR A 26 8.66 -4.30 -2.57
CA THR A 26 7.22 -4.38 -2.26
C THR A 26 6.66 -3.03 -1.86
N LYS A 27 7.36 -2.27 -1.00
CA LYS A 27 6.95 -0.90 -0.66
C LYS A 27 6.91 0.01 -1.89
N LYS A 28 7.90 -0.08 -2.78
CA LYS A 28 7.93 0.68 -4.04
C LYS A 28 6.71 0.34 -4.91
N TYR A 29 6.38 -0.93 -5.07
CA TYR A 29 5.19 -1.37 -5.80
C TYR A 29 3.90 -0.76 -5.20
N MET A 30 3.74 -0.81 -3.88
CA MET A 30 2.55 -0.31 -3.19
C MET A 30 2.38 1.22 -3.36
N ASP A 31 3.48 1.97 -3.31
CA ASP A 31 3.50 3.40 -3.61
C ASP A 31 3.08 3.67 -5.07
N MET A 32 3.75 3.00 -6.02
CA MET A 32 3.49 3.16 -7.45
C MET A 32 2.06 2.79 -7.85
N SER A 33 1.48 1.75 -7.25
CA SER A 33 0.10 1.32 -7.50
C SER A 33 -0.94 2.24 -6.85
N GLY A 34 -0.51 3.14 -5.97
CA GLY A 34 -1.36 4.09 -5.28
C GLY A 34 -2.14 3.49 -4.12
N GLN A 35 -1.74 2.33 -3.61
CA GLN A 35 -2.38 1.70 -2.46
C GLN A 35 -2.23 2.53 -1.19
N PHE A 36 -1.11 3.25 -1.04
CA PHE A 36 -0.90 4.11 0.11
C PHE A 36 -1.70 5.42 0.07
N LYS A 37 -2.21 5.83 -1.10
CA LYS A 37 -2.96 7.09 -1.26
C LYS A 37 -4.21 7.17 -0.41
N ILE A 38 -4.84 6.02 -0.09
CA ILE A 38 -6.01 6.01 0.78
C ILE A 38 -5.64 6.38 2.21
N PHE A 39 -4.51 5.88 2.70
CA PHE A 39 -4.00 6.20 4.03
C PHE A 39 -3.53 7.64 4.08
N GLU A 40 -2.82 8.13 3.06
CA GLU A 40 -2.45 9.55 2.94
C GLU A 40 -3.68 10.46 3.02
N LYS A 41 -4.74 10.15 2.25
CA LYS A 41 -6.00 10.91 2.27
C LYS A 41 -6.63 10.92 3.67
N LEU A 42 -6.70 9.76 4.33
CA LEU A 42 -7.24 9.66 5.69
C LEU A 42 -6.41 10.47 6.68
N THR A 43 -5.08 10.42 6.58
CA THR A 43 -4.20 11.12 7.50
C THR A 43 -4.17 12.63 7.27
N SER A 44 -4.29 13.11 6.02
CA SER A 44 -4.42 14.54 5.74
C SER A 44 -5.67 15.13 6.39
N GLN A 45 -6.79 14.40 6.39
CA GLN A 45 -8.00 14.84 7.10
C GLN A 45 -7.80 14.90 8.61
N LEU A 46 -6.99 14.00 9.19
CA LEU A 46 -6.64 14.06 10.61
C LEU A 46 -5.75 15.28 10.90
N GLU A 47 -4.74 15.54 10.08
CA GLU A 47 -3.84 16.70 10.20
C GLU A 47 -4.58 18.04 10.18
N GLU A 48 -5.63 18.16 9.36
CA GLU A 48 -6.47 19.37 9.29
C GLU A 48 -7.15 19.70 10.61
N ASN A 49 -7.43 18.69 11.44
CA ASN A 49 -8.09 18.84 12.74
C ASN A 49 -7.10 19.09 13.90
N VAL A 50 -5.79 19.12 13.64
CA VAL A 50 -4.76 19.31 14.68
C VAL A 50 -4.44 20.80 14.86
N PRO A 51 -4.41 21.32 16.11
CA PRO A 51 -3.98 22.69 16.38
C PRO A 51 -2.60 22.99 15.81
N GLN A 52 -2.41 24.19 15.25
CA GLN A 52 -1.19 24.56 14.50
C GLN A 52 0.09 24.34 15.32
N GLU A 53 0.05 24.65 16.61
CA GLU A 53 1.15 24.48 17.56
C GLU A 53 1.53 23.02 17.83
N LYS A 54 0.62 22.07 17.58
CA LYS A 54 0.84 20.63 17.77
C LYS A 54 1.14 19.89 16.47
N LYS A 55 0.96 20.52 15.31
CA LYS A 55 1.11 19.86 14.00
C LYS A 55 2.50 19.26 13.77
N ALA A 56 3.57 19.93 14.20
CA ALA A 56 4.93 19.41 14.00
C ALA A 56 5.17 18.10 14.75
N GLU A 57 4.72 18.02 16.00
CA GLU A 57 4.81 16.80 16.83
C GLU A 57 3.90 15.70 16.27
N PHE A 58 2.64 16.04 15.99
CA PHE A 58 1.68 15.12 15.39
C PHE A 58 2.20 14.53 14.08
N ASN A 59 2.71 15.34 13.16
CA ASN A 59 3.21 14.87 11.87
C ASN A 59 4.40 13.92 12.07
N LYS A 60 5.27 14.16 13.04
CA LYS A 60 6.39 13.26 13.34
C LYS A 60 5.92 11.89 13.83
N GLU A 61 4.95 11.87 14.74
CA GLU A 61 4.36 10.61 15.24
C GLU A 61 3.58 9.88 14.16
N LEU A 62 2.81 10.62 13.37
CA LEU A 62 2.04 10.12 12.25
C LEU A 62 2.94 9.46 11.20
N GLN A 63 4.05 10.10 10.82
CA GLN A 63 5.02 9.52 9.89
C GLN A 63 5.63 8.22 10.44
N SER A 64 5.91 8.15 11.74
CA SER A 64 6.42 6.93 12.36
C SER A 64 5.38 5.80 12.32
N SER A 65 4.12 6.13 12.58
CA SER A 65 2.98 5.21 12.47
C SER A 65 2.76 4.71 11.04
N LEU A 66 2.81 5.63 10.06
CA LEU A 66 2.68 5.30 8.64
C LEU A 66 3.81 4.39 8.15
N ASN A 67 5.06 4.65 8.57
CA ASN A 67 6.17 3.77 8.23
C ASN A 67 5.96 2.33 8.75
N LEU A 68 5.48 2.18 9.99
CA LEU A 68 5.15 0.88 10.56
C LEU A 68 4.02 0.17 9.80
N LEU A 69 3.00 0.93 9.37
CA LEU A 69 1.93 0.41 8.54
C LEU A 69 2.47 -0.09 7.19
N MET A 70 3.28 0.72 6.51
CA MET A 70 3.92 0.34 5.23
C MET A 70 4.79 -0.92 5.39
N ASP A 71 5.51 -1.04 6.51
CA ASP A 71 6.29 -2.23 6.84
C ASP A 71 5.43 -3.49 6.96
N LYS A 72 4.35 -3.44 7.74
CA LYS A 72 3.45 -4.57 7.96
C LYS A 72 2.70 -4.96 6.68
N MET A 73 2.30 -3.96 5.89
CA MET A 73 1.66 -4.21 4.61
C MET A 73 2.62 -4.89 3.63
N ALA A 74 3.87 -4.43 3.55
CA ALA A 74 4.87 -5.07 2.70
C ALA A 74 5.13 -6.52 3.14
N GLU A 75 5.23 -6.78 4.45
CA GLU A 75 5.38 -8.14 4.99
C GLU A 75 4.22 -9.05 4.59
N MET A 76 2.98 -8.57 4.67
CA MET A 76 1.80 -9.31 4.21
C MET A 76 1.87 -9.63 2.71
N TYR A 77 2.26 -8.68 1.87
CA TYR A 77 2.41 -8.95 0.44
C TYR A 77 3.51 -9.97 0.14
N MET A 78 4.59 -9.97 0.93
CA MET A 78 5.68 -10.93 0.80
C MET A 78 5.27 -12.37 1.18
N THR A 79 4.13 -12.58 1.85
CA THR A 79 3.59 -13.94 2.09
C THR A 79 2.83 -14.49 0.89
N GLU A 80 2.28 -13.62 0.05
CA GLU A 80 1.41 -14.00 -1.07
C GLU A 80 2.11 -13.93 -2.43
N PHE A 81 3.14 -13.09 -2.56
CA PHE A 81 3.88 -12.87 -3.80
C PHE A 81 5.33 -13.31 -3.67
N THR A 82 5.94 -13.70 -4.78
CA THR A 82 7.39 -13.82 -4.85
C THR A 82 8.03 -12.47 -5.15
N HIS A 83 9.33 -12.34 -4.87
CA HIS A 83 10.08 -11.13 -5.24
C HIS A 83 10.06 -10.86 -6.74
N GLN A 84 10.03 -11.93 -7.56
CA GLN A 84 9.95 -11.79 -9.00
C GLN A 84 8.60 -11.21 -9.44
N ASP A 85 7.49 -11.66 -8.85
CA ASP A 85 6.16 -11.10 -9.14
C ASP A 85 6.12 -9.61 -8.83
N ILE A 86 6.66 -9.19 -7.68
CA ILE A 86 6.74 -7.78 -7.30
C ILE A 86 7.58 -6.98 -8.31
N LYS A 87 8.72 -7.51 -8.78
CA LYS A 87 9.53 -6.85 -9.80
C LYS A 87 8.78 -6.67 -11.12
N GLU A 88 7.99 -7.67 -11.51
CA GLU A 88 7.17 -7.59 -12.72
C GLU A 88 6.02 -6.58 -12.58
N LEU A 89 5.39 -6.50 -11.41
CA LEU A 89 4.40 -5.49 -11.10
C LEU A 89 5.01 -4.07 -11.13
N ILE A 90 6.20 -3.88 -10.55
CA ILE A 90 6.93 -2.61 -10.64
C ILE A 90 7.15 -2.23 -12.11
N LYS A 91 7.67 -3.17 -12.92
CA LYS A 91 7.89 -2.95 -14.36
C LYS A 91 6.60 -2.55 -15.08
N PHE A 92 5.48 -3.17 -14.75
CA PHE A 92 4.18 -2.77 -15.29
C PHE A 92 3.82 -1.33 -14.88
N TYR A 93 3.94 -0.97 -13.61
CA TYR A 93 3.64 0.39 -13.13
C TYR A 93 4.63 1.46 -13.62
N GLU A 94 5.85 1.08 -14.03
CA GLU A 94 6.82 1.98 -14.68
C GLU A 94 6.45 2.27 -16.14
N SER A 95 5.65 1.41 -16.78
CA SER A 95 5.17 1.60 -18.15
C SER A 95 4.24 2.81 -18.29
N PRO A 96 4.08 3.38 -19.51
CA PRO A 96 3.13 4.47 -19.74
C PRO A 96 1.69 4.13 -19.32
N LEU A 97 1.26 2.89 -19.55
CA LEU A 97 -0.07 2.42 -19.17
C LEU A 97 -0.22 2.29 -17.64
N GLY A 98 0.79 1.72 -16.98
CA GLY A 98 0.81 1.59 -15.53
C GLY A 98 0.78 2.94 -14.81
N LYS A 99 1.58 3.91 -15.27
CA LYS A 99 1.53 5.30 -14.80
C LYS A 99 0.18 5.94 -15.04
N LYS A 100 -0.42 5.74 -16.22
CA LYS A 100 -1.78 6.21 -16.52
C LYS A 100 -2.79 5.62 -15.52
N LEU A 101 -2.74 4.31 -15.26
CA LEU A 101 -3.62 3.66 -14.29
C LEU A 101 -3.46 4.25 -12.89
N SER A 102 -2.23 4.37 -12.39
CA SER A 102 -1.93 4.96 -11.06
C SER A 102 -2.40 6.42 -10.94
N SER A 103 -2.25 7.22 -11.99
CA SER A 103 -2.77 8.61 -12.02
C SER A 103 -4.31 8.69 -12.01
N LYS A 104 -5.00 7.64 -12.47
CA LYS A 104 -6.46 7.59 -12.55
C LYS A 104 -7.10 6.93 -11.34
N SER A 105 -6.34 6.29 -10.45
CA SER A 105 -6.88 5.53 -9.31
C SER A 105 -7.84 6.37 -8.45
N GLY A 106 -7.46 7.60 -8.08
CA GLY A 106 -8.33 8.49 -7.30
C GLY A 106 -9.64 8.87 -8.00
N VAL A 107 -9.57 9.19 -9.30
CA VAL A 107 -10.77 9.51 -10.11
C VAL A 107 -11.67 8.28 -10.29
N LEU A 108 -11.07 7.11 -10.47
CA LEU A 108 -11.82 5.85 -10.58
C LEU A 108 -12.49 5.49 -9.25
N MET A 109 -11.83 5.73 -8.12
CA MET A 109 -12.42 5.53 -6.79
C MET A 109 -13.65 6.43 -6.59
N GLU A 110 -13.54 7.74 -6.83
CA GLU A 110 -14.65 8.69 -6.69
C GLU A 110 -15.84 8.32 -7.62
N LYS A 111 -15.54 7.94 -8.87
CA LYS A 111 -16.59 7.50 -9.81
C LYS A 111 -17.21 6.16 -9.39
N GLY A 112 -16.40 5.24 -8.88
CA GLY A 112 -16.84 3.95 -8.37
C GLY A 112 -17.78 4.09 -7.18
N GLU A 113 -17.52 5.02 -6.26
CA GLU A 113 -18.42 5.35 -5.15
C GLU A 113 -19.81 5.77 -5.66
N LYS A 114 -19.89 6.64 -6.67
CA LYS A 114 -21.17 7.07 -7.27
C LYS A 114 -21.93 5.91 -7.92
N VAL A 115 -21.23 5.09 -8.70
CA VAL A 115 -21.82 3.88 -9.33
C VAL A 115 -22.35 2.92 -8.25
N GLY A 116 -21.60 2.72 -7.17
CA GLY A 116 -22.03 1.88 -6.05
C GLY A 116 -23.28 2.42 -5.35
N GLN A 117 -23.36 3.73 -5.14
CA GLN A 117 -24.55 4.39 -4.58
C GLN A 117 -25.78 4.20 -5.47
N GLU A 118 -25.64 4.38 -6.79
CA GLU A 118 -26.71 4.16 -7.75
C GLU A 118 -27.23 2.72 -7.71
N TRP A 119 -26.32 1.74 -7.70
CA TRP A 119 -26.68 0.33 -7.56
C TRP A 119 -27.40 0.03 -6.24
N ALA A 120 -26.93 0.59 -5.12
CA ALA A 120 -27.53 0.39 -3.80
C ALA A 120 -28.97 0.92 -3.72
N MET A 121 -29.26 2.06 -4.35
CA MET A 121 -30.64 2.57 -4.48
C MET A 121 -31.53 1.62 -5.28
N GLY A 122 -31.01 1.07 -6.39
CA GLY A 122 -31.73 0.05 -7.18
C GLY A 122 -32.00 -1.23 -6.38
N LEU A 123 -31.05 -1.66 -5.55
CA LEU A 123 -31.18 -2.84 -4.70
C LEU A 123 -32.31 -2.69 -3.67
N GLN A 124 -32.49 -1.50 -3.09
CA GLN A 124 -33.63 -1.24 -2.18
C GLN A 124 -34.96 -1.49 -2.89
N GLY A 125 -35.11 -1.02 -4.13
CA GLY A 125 -36.29 -1.28 -4.95
C GLY A 125 -36.52 -2.77 -5.22
N LEU A 126 -35.45 -3.51 -5.53
CA LEU A 126 -35.51 -4.95 -5.70
C LEU A 126 -35.97 -5.65 -4.40
N MET A 127 -35.38 -5.32 -3.25
CA MET A 127 -35.74 -5.94 -1.98
C MET A 127 -37.21 -5.67 -1.59
N MET A 128 -37.70 -4.44 -1.80
CA MET A 128 -39.11 -4.11 -1.52
C MET A 128 -40.09 -4.98 -2.32
N LYS A 129 -39.75 -5.39 -3.54
CA LYS A 129 -40.57 -6.30 -4.35
C LYS A 129 -40.76 -7.68 -3.73
N TYR A 130 -39.81 -8.15 -2.92
CA TYR A 130 -39.83 -9.48 -2.28
C TYR A 130 -40.19 -9.42 -0.79
N MET A 131 -40.43 -8.23 -0.24
CA MET A 131 -40.96 -8.04 1.12
C MET A 131 -42.49 -7.90 1.15
N GLN A 132 -43.14 -7.97 -0.03
CA GLN A 132 -44.58 -8.17 -0.20
C GLN A 132 -44.88 -9.66 -0.43
#